data_AF-A0A3D4NS29-F1
#
_entry.id   AF-A0A3D4NS29-F1
#
_cell.length_a   1.000
_cell.length_b   1.000
_cell.length_c   1.000
_cell.angle_alpha   90.00
_cell.angle_beta   90.00
_cell.angle_gamma   90.00
#
_symmetry.space_group_name_H-M   'P 1'
#
loop_
_entity.id
_entity.type
_entity.pdbx_description
1 polymer ?
#
loop_
_entity_poly.entity_id
_entity_poly.type
_entity_poly.pdbx_seq_one_letter_code
_entity_poly.pdbx_strand_id
1 'polypeptide(L)'
;SGLQIEPMNRGIGRFMAAQGISWAKNRWPGYTVDGTDLNNKDALNEDTRLRRDHFLRWHGFDVVYADAQHLKGSVKEVRVGDLVGGWNVEKLQVVEIVEAAQMLQQAEQNLAEQEVKLKKHEEKVSQYQREDAGLRFTITCLVAFAVFQAGLLIWIATHR
;
A
#
# COMPACT_ATOMS: atom_id res chain seq x y z
N SER A 1 -28.69 -1.17 8.83
CA SER A 1 -27.31 -0.70 8.64
C SER A 1 -26.37 -1.80 9.09
N GLY A 2 -25.41 -2.18 8.23
CA GLY A 2 -24.42 -3.21 8.54
C GLY A 2 -23.12 -2.63 9.10
N LEU A 3 -22.18 -3.50 9.45
CA LEU A 3 -20.83 -3.14 9.89
C LEU A 3 -20.08 -2.40 8.76
N GLN A 4 -19.66 -1.17 9.02
CA GLN A 4 -18.80 -0.37 8.14
C GLN A 4 -17.37 -0.43 8.67
N ILE A 5 -16.40 -0.66 7.77
CA ILE A 5 -15.01 -0.88 8.15
C ILE A 5 -14.11 -0.01 7.29
N GLU A 6 -13.31 0.81 7.96
CA GLU A 6 -12.26 1.62 7.35
C GLU A 6 -10.92 1.35 8.06
N PRO A 7 -9.80 1.35 7.34
CA PRO A 7 -9.67 1.38 5.88
C PRO A 7 -10.17 0.10 5.19
N MET A 8 -10.80 0.27 4.03
CA MET A 8 -11.31 -0.86 3.24
C MET A 8 -10.15 -1.71 2.67
N ASN A 9 -10.40 -3.01 2.49
CA ASN A 9 -9.46 -3.98 1.90
C ASN A 9 -8.13 -4.17 2.66
N ARG A 10 -8.09 -3.86 3.97
CA ARG A 10 -6.92 -4.15 4.83
C ARG A 10 -7.02 -5.45 5.63
N GLY A 11 -8.10 -6.21 5.47
CA GLY A 11 -8.32 -7.47 6.20
C GLY A 11 -8.98 -7.31 7.56
N ILE A 12 -9.31 -6.09 7.99
CA ILE A 12 -9.97 -5.79 9.29
C ILE A 12 -11.28 -6.55 9.44
N GLY A 13 -12.13 -6.58 8.40
CA GLY A 13 -13.39 -7.35 8.47
C GLY A 13 -13.18 -8.83 8.71
N ARG A 14 -12.17 -9.44 8.07
CA ARG A 14 -11.82 -10.85 8.28
C ARG A 14 -11.29 -11.09 9.68
N PHE A 15 -10.47 -10.17 10.19
CA PHE A 15 -9.99 -10.23 11.57
C PHE A 15 -11.16 -10.20 12.56
N MET A 16 -12.09 -9.25 12.42
CA MET A 16 -13.25 -9.16 13.32
C MET A 16 -14.12 -10.42 13.28
N ALA A 17 -14.42 -10.93 12.08
CA ALA A 17 -15.17 -12.17 11.92
C ALA A 17 -14.41 -13.37 12.50
N ALA A 18 -13.10 -13.45 12.27
CA ALA A 18 -12.24 -14.48 12.84
C ALA A 18 -12.28 -14.48 14.38
N GLN A 19 -12.25 -13.32 15.03
CA GLN A 19 -12.38 -13.20 16.49
C GLN A 19 -13.74 -13.69 16.98
N GLY A 20 -14.83 -13.26 16.34
CA GLY A 20 -16.18 -13.69 16.69
C GLY A 20 -16.38 -15.19 16.49
N ILE A 21 -15.91 -15.75 15.38
CA ILE A 21 -15.92 -17.18 15.08
C ILE A 21 -15.11 -17.94 16.12
N SER A 22 -13.88 -17.51 16.42
CA SER A 22 -13.02 -18.20 17.39
C SER A 22 -13.65 -18.23 18.78
N TRP A 23 -14.26 -17.12 19.20
CA TRP A 23 -15.02 -17.06 20.44
C TRP A 23 -16.22 -18.04 20.44
N ALA A 24 -17.02 -18.03 19.38
CA ALA A 24 -18.18 -18.92 19.24
C ALA A 24 -17.77 -20.39 19.21
N LYS A 25 -16.68 -20.73 18.51
CA LYS A 25 -16.10 -22.09 18.47
C LYS A 25 -15.67 -22.59 19.84
N ASN A 26 -15.05 -21.72 20.63
CA ASN A 26 -14.59 -22.08 21.97
C ASN A 26 -15.76 -22.31 22.94
N ARG A 27 -16.87 -21.58 22.80
CA ARG A 27 -18.00 -21.67 23.73
C ARG A 27 -19.08 -22.66 23.31
N TRP A 28 -19.38 -22.74 22.02
CA TRP A 28 -20.53 -23.44 21.45
C TRP A 28 -20.22 -24.13 20.10
N PRO A 29 -19.25 -25.05 20.03
CA PRO A 29 -18.88 -25.70 18.76
C PRO A 29 -20.00 -26.61 18.20
N GLY A 30 -20.95 -27.01 19.04
CA GLY A 30 -22.10 -27.83 18.64
C GLY A 30 -23.24 -27.08 17.97
N TYR A 31 -23.24 -25.75 18.02
CA TYR A 31 -24.34 -24.95 17.50
C TYR A 31 -24.24 -24.82 15.99
N THR A 32 -25.38 -24.55 15.35
CA THR A 32 -25.48 -24.30 13.91
C THR A 32 -25.80 -22.84 13.66
N VAL A 33 -25.21 -22.30 12.60
CA VAL A 33 -25.57 -21.01 12.03
C VAL A 33 -26.55 -21.30 10.92
N ASP A 34 -27.77 -20.80 11.07
CA ASP A 34 -28.83 -20.97 10.08
C ASP A 34 -28.43 -20.35 8.74
N GLY A 35 -28.84 -21.02 7.67
CA GLY A 35 -28.68 -20.49 6.33
C GLY A 35 -29.47 -19.20 6.14
N THR A 36 -28.92 -18.25 5.38
CA THR A 36 -29.53 -16.95 5.16
C THR A 36 -29.37 -16.48 3.73
N ASP A 37 -30.37 -15.78 3.22
CA ASP A 37 -30.32 -15.16 1.90
C ASP A 37 -29.38 -13.96 1.90
N LEU A 38 -28.55 -13.89 0.87
CA LEU A 38 -27.61 -12.80 0.67
C LEU A 38 -28.32 -11.61 0.03
N ASN A 39 -27.90 -10.40 0.39
CA ASN A 39 -28.52 -9.19 -0.11
C ASN A 39 -28.30 -9.02 -1.63
N ASN A 40 -29.38 -8.81 -2.37
CA ASN A 40 -29.36 -8.58 -3.83
C ASN A 40 -28.62 -7.31 -4.24
N LYS A 41 -28.47 -6.32 -3.35
CA LYS A 41 -27.74 -5.08 -3.67
C LYS A 41 -26.29 -5.34 -4.07
N ASP A 42 -25.66 -6.32 -3.45
CA ASP A 42 -24.28 -6.69 -3.77
C ASP A 42 -24.19 -7.48 -5.08
N ALA A 43 -25.27 -8.13 -5.51
CA ALA A 43 -25.33 -8.87 -6.77
C ALA A 43 -25.37 -7.95 -8.00
N LEU A 44 -25.73 -6.67 -7.82
CA LEU A 44 -25.74 -5.66 -8.90
C LEU A 44 -24.34 -5.21 -9.31
N ASN A 45 -23.32 -5.46 -8.47
CA ASN A 45 -21.93 -5.14 -8.76
C ASN A 45 -21.05 -6.38 -8.53
N GLU A 46 -20.49 -6.90 -9.61
CA GLU A 46 -19.64 -8.08 -9.64
C GLU A 46 -18.50 -8.03 -8.61
N ASP A 47 -17.77 -6.91 -8.52
CA ASP A 47 -16.64 -6.77 -7.58
C ASP A 47 -17.10 -6.80 -6.12
N THR A 48 -18.27 -6.25 -5.83
CA THR A 48 -18.84 -6.28 -4.48
C THR A 48 -19.30 -7.69 -4.13
N ARG A 49 -19.94 -8.39 -5.08
CA ARG A 49 -20.34 -9.79 -4.94
C ARG A 49 -19.13 -10.68 -4.67
N LEU A 50 -18.10 -10.62 -5.51
CA LEU A 50 -16.90 -11.44 -5.38
C LEU A 50 -16.17 -11.18 -4.06
N ARG A 51 -16.10 -9.93 -3.59
CA ARG A 51 -15.50 -9.60 -2.29
C ARG A 51 -16.29 -10.20 -1.12
N ARG A 52 -17.62 -10.11 -1.13
CA ARG A 52 -18.49 -10.71 -0.12
C ARG A 52 -18.36 -12.22 -0.10
N ASP A 53 -18.43 -12.87 -1.27
CA ASP A 53 -18.36 -14.32 -1.38
C ASP A 53 -17.00 -14.84 -0.96
N HIS A 54 -15.92 -14.18 -1.37
CA HIS A 54 -14.59 -14.49 -0.88
C HIS A 54 -14.52 -14.34 0.64
N PHE A 55 -15.08 -13.28 1.21
CA PHE A 55 -15.11 -13.08 2.65
C PHE A 55 -15.82 -14.24 3.38
N LEU A 56 -17.02 -14.63 2.91
CA LEU A 56 -17.80 -15.72 3.49
C LEU A 56 -17.10 -17.08 3.36
N ARG A 57 -16.66 -17.42 2.14
CA ARG A 57 -15.99 -18.70 1.87
C ARG A 57 -14.68 -18.85 2.65
N TRP A 58 -13.95 -17.76 2.87
CA TRP A 58 -12.73 -17.78 3.69
C TRP A 58 -13.01 -18.22 5.14
N HIS A 59 -14.19 -17.90 5.67
CA HIS A 59 -14.63 -18.28 7.00
C HIS A 59 -15.35 -19.63 7.06
N GLY A 60 -15.38 -20.39 5.95
CA GLY A 60 -15.97 -21.73 5.90
C GLY A 60 -17.47 -21.75 5.56
N PHE A 61 -18.06 -20.62 5.15
CA PHE A 61 -19.44 -20.59 4.68
C PHE A 61 -19.54 -21.09 3.23
N ASP A 62 -20.54 -21.93 2.97
CA ASP A 62 -20.89 -22.35 1.60
C ASP A 62 -21.87 -21.35 0.97
N VAL A 63 -21.40 -20.62 -0.03
CA VAL A 63 -22.17 -19.62 -0.78
C VAL A 63 -22.67 -20.23 -2.09
N VAL A 64 -23.99 -20.36 -2.20
CA VAL A 64 -24.70 -20.92 -3.36
C VAL A 64 -25.58 -19.89 -4.03
N TYR A 65 -25.82 -20.07 -5.33
CA TYR A 65 -26.69 -19.23 -6.13
C TYR A 65 -27.74 -20.08 -6.83
N ALA A 66 -28.99 -19.61 -6.81
CA ALA A 66 -30.11 -20.31 -7.44
C ALA A 66 -30.19 -20.08 -8.95
N ASP A 67 -29.56 -19.01 -9.46
CA ASP A 67 -29.67 -18.55 -10.84
C ASP A 67 -28.30 -18.25 -11.47
N ALA A 68 -28.20 -18.41 -12.80
CA ALA A 68 -26.97 -18.15 -13.55
C ALA A 68 -26.55 -16.66 -13.54
N GLN A 69 -27.47 -15.75 -13.23
CA GLN A 69 -27.20 -14.32 -13.08
C GLN A 69 -26.69 -13.98 -11.67
N HIS A 70 -26.60 -14.96 -10.77
CA HIS A 70 -26.13 -14.80 -9.38
C HIS A 70 -26.91 -13.73 -8.59
N LEU A 71 -28.17 -13.49 -8.92
CA LEU A 71 -29.02 -12.49 -8.28
C LEU A 71 -29.64 -13.01 -6.98
N LYS A 72 -29.77 -14.33 -6.82
CA LYS A 72 -30.32 -14.98 -5.63
C LYS A 72 -29.27 -15.87 -4.98
N GLY A 73 -28.39 -15.24 -4.21
CA GLY A 73 -27.37 -15.94 -3.41
C GLY A 73 -27.89 -16.29 -2.02
N SER A 74 -27.46 -17.41 -1.46
CA SER A 74 -27.69 -17.77 -0.07
C SER A 74 -26.46 -18.46 0.53
N VAL A 75 -26.39 -18.45 1.85
CA VAL A 75 -25.42 -19.21 2.63
C VAL A 75 -26.11 -20.42 3.21
N LYS A 76 -25.52 -21.60 3.08
CA LYS A 76 -26.07 -22.81 3.70
C LYS A 76 -25.86 -22.82 5.21
N GLU A 77 -26.68 -23.61 5.88
CA GLU A 77 -26.48 -23.93 7.29
C GLU A 77 -25.08 -24.54 7.50
N VAL A 78 -24.39 -24.10 8.56
CA VAL A 78 -23.05 -24.57 8.89
C VAL A 78 -22.88 -24.67 10.40
N ARG A 79 -22.20 -25.71 10.86
CA ARG A 79 -21.87 -25.86 12.27
C ARG A 79 -20.79 -24.86 12.66
N VAL A 80 -20.93 -24.23 13.82
CA VAL A 80 -19.93 -23.29 14.34
C VAL A 80 -18.55 -23.92 14.40
N GLY A 81 -18.47 -25.21 14.78
CA GLY A 81 -17.22 -26.00 14.79
C GLY A 81 -16.50 -26.12 13.44
N ASP A 82 -17.18 -25.93 12.31
CA ASP A 82 -16.62 -26.06 10.96
C ASP A 82 -16.16 -24.70 10.40
N LEU A 83 -16.57 -23.59 11.03
CA LEU A 83 -16.16 -22.24 10.63
C LEU A 83 -14.66 -22.00 10.83
N VAL A 84 -14.06 -21.17 9.99
CA VAL A 84 -12.63 -20.86 10.04
C VAL A 84 -12.39 -19.50 10.72
N GLY A 85 -11.79 -19.54 11.91
CA GLY A 85 -11.42 -18.37 12.72
C GLY A 85 -10.06 -17.76 12.37
N GLY A 86 -9.56 -17.95 11.15
CA GLY A 86 -8.25 -17.48 10.72
C GLY A 86 -8.28 -16.14 9.99
N TRP A 87 -7.23 -15.33 10.18
CA TRP A 87 -6.98 -14.11 9.41
C TRP A 87 -5.53 -14.07 8.91
N ASN A 88 -5.24 -13.14 7.99
CA ASN A 88 -3.88 -12.95 7.51
C ASN A 88 -3.10 -12.09 8.52
N VAL A 89 -2.17 -12.71 9.23
CA VAL A 89 -1.36 -12.08 10.29
C VAL A 89 -0.32 -11.11 9.72
N GLU A 90 0.16 -11.34 8.50
CA GLU A 90 1.09 -10.42 7.81
C GLU A 90 0.41 -9.08 7.47
N LYS A 91 -0.89 -9.12 7.14
CA LYS A 91 -1.68 -7.91 6.83
C LYS A 91 -2.17 -7.20 8.08
N LEU A 92 -2.50 -7.95 9.11
CA LEU A 92 -3.05 -7.42 10.34
C LEU A 92 -2.56 -8.22 11.54
N GLN A 93 -1.76 -7.57 12.35
CA GLN A 93 -1.19 -8.11 13.57
C GLN A 93 -1.72 -7.34 14.77
N VAL A 94 -1.97 -8.07 15.86
CA VAL A 94 -2.22 -7.45 17.17
C VAL A 94 -0.86 -7.21 17.79
N VAL A 95 -0.55 -5.95 18.07
CA VAL A 95 0.73 -5.51 18.64
C VAL A 95 0.47 -4.99 20.04
N GLU A 96 1.28 -5.42 21.01
CA GLU A 96 1.17 -4.89 22.37
C GLU A 96 1.64 -3.43 22.43
N ILE A 97 1.13 -2.67 23.40
CA ILE A 97 1.44 -1.23 23.52
C ILE A 97 2.96 -0.99 23.64
N VAL A 98 3.67 -1.86 24.37
CA VAL A 98 5.12 -1.73 24.56
C VAL A 98 5.87 -1.99 23.25
N GLU A 99 5.49 -3.04 22.51
CA GLU A 99 6.07 -3.35 21.21
C GLU A 99 5.79 -2.23 20.21
N ALA A 100 4.57 -1.69 20.19
CA ALA A 100 4.20 -0.56 19.36
C ALA A 100 5.05 0.69 19.68
N ALA A 101 5.29 0.96 20.97
CA ALA A 101 6.16 2.06 21.39
C ALA A 101 7.61 1.87 20.91
N GLN A 102 8.14 0.65 20.99
CA GLN A 102 9.48 0.32 20.48
C GLN A 102 9.56 0.47 18.96
N MET A 103 8.55 0.02 18.22
CA MET A 103 8.49 0.17 16.76
C MET A 103 8.47 1.65 16.36
N LEU A 104 7.69 2.48 17.05
CA LEU A 104 7.65 3.93 16.82
C LEU A 104 8.99 4.58 17.11
N GLN A 105 9.61 4.25 18.25
CA GLN A 105 10.93 4.78 18.61
C GLN A 105 12.01 4.39 17.58
N GLN A 106 11.97 3.16 17.07
CA GLN A 106 12.89 2.72 16.01
C GLN A 106 12.63 3.45 14.69
N ALA A 107 11.36 3.66 14.34
CA ALA A 107 10.99 4.40 13.13
C ALA A 107 11.47 5.86 13.20
N GLU A 108 11.35 6.52 14.36
CA GLU A 108 11.88 7.88 14.58
C GLU A 108 13.40 7.94 14.42
N GLN A 109 14.13 6.98 15.00
CA GLN A 109 15.58 6.90 14.84
C GLN A 109 15.97 6.70 13.37
N ASN A 110 15.31 5.77 12.68
CA ASN A 110 15.56 5.51 11.26
C ASN A 110 15.26 6.74 10.40
N LEU A 111 14.20 7.49 10.72
CA LEU A 111 13.83 8.71 10.00
C LEU A 111 14.90 9.79 10.19
N ALA A 112 15.35 10.02 11.42
CA ALA A 112 16.42 10.97 11.72
C ALA A 112 17.73 10.61 10.98
N GLU A 113 18.09 9.33 10.92
CA GLU A 113 19.25 8.88 10.14
C GLU A 113 19.10 9.14 8.64
N GLN A 114 17.90 8.89 8.08
CA GLN A 114 17.61 9.15 6.68
C GLN A 114 17.67 10.65 6.36
N GLU A 115 17.16 11.51 7.23
CA GLU A 115 17.26 12.97 7.07
C GLU A 115 18.71 13.45 7.03
N VAL A 116 19.58 12.91 7.90
CA VAL A 116 21.01 13.25 7.88
C VAL A 116 21.67 12.80 6.58
N LYS A 117 21.34 11.60 6.09
CA LYS A 117 21.85 11.11 4.79
C LYS A 117 21.36 12.00 3.65
N LEU A 118 20.09 12.38 3.68
CA LEU A 118 19.45 13.22 2.67
C LEU A 118 20.13 14.60 2.60
N LYS A 119 20.35 15.25 3.74
CA LYS A 119 21.10 16.52 3.81
C LYS A 119 22.50 16.40 3.21
N LYS A 120 23.24 15.34 3.53
CA LYS A 120 24.58 15.10 2.96
C LYS A 120 24.55 14.93 1.44
N HIS A 121 23.52 14.27 0.91
CA HIS A 121 23.36 14.12 -0.53
C HIS A 121 22.98 15.44 -1.20
N GLU A 122 22.07 16.21 -0.61
CA GLU A 122 21.71 17.55 -1.11
C GLU A 122 22.90 18.50 -1.13
N GLU A 123 23.72 18.50 -0.07
CA GLU A 123 24.95 19.30 0.00
C GLU A 123 25.91 18.94 -1.15
N LYS A 124 26.16 17.65 -1.39
CA LYS A 124 27.02 17.20 -2.51
C LYS A 124 26.45 17.59 -3.87
N VAL A 125 25.15 17.43 -4.07
CA VAL A 125 24.49 17.85 -5.32
C VAL A 125 24.64 19.35 -5.52
N SER A 126 24.43 20.14 -4.47
CA SER A 126 24.60 21.60 -4.54
C SER A 126 26.04 22.02 -4.86
N GLN A 127 27.03 21.29 -4.32
CA GLN A 127 28.44 21.50 -4.62
C GLN A 127 28.73 21.20 -6.09
N TYR A 128 28.31 20.03 -6.60
CA TYR A 128 28.53 19.67 -7.99
C TYR A 128 27.82 20.61 -8.96
N GLN A 129 26.64 21.11 -8.62
CA GLN A 129 25.96 22.13 -9.43
C GLN A 129 26.75 23.44 -9.49
N ARG A 130 27.35 23.88 -8.37
CA ARG A 130 28.22 25.07 -8.35
C ARG A 130 29.49 24.86 -9.17
N GLU A 131 30.12 23.69 -9.05
CA GLU A 131 31.31 23.34 -9.82
C GLU A 131 31.01 23.26 -11.32
N ASP A 132 29.90 22.62 -11.73
CA ASP A 132 29.46 22.55 -13.13
C ASP A 132 29.17 23.94 -13.70
N ALA A 133 28.51 24.83 -12.93
CA ALA A 133 28.29 26.21 -13.34
C ALA A 133 29.61 26.98 -13.55
N GLY A 134 30.59 26.80 -12.66
CA GLY A 134 31.92 27.41 -12.78
C GLY A 134 32.73 26.87 -13.97
N LEU A 135 32.66 25.56 -14.22
CA LEU A 135 33.25 24.91 -15.40
C LEU A 135 32.65 25.46 -16.69
N ARG A 136 31.33 25.54 -16.80
CA ARG A 136 30.63 26.12 -17.97
C ARG A 136 31.01 27.57 -18.21
N PHE A 137 31.13 28.37 -17.15
CA PHE A 137 31.60 29.75 -17.26
C PHE A 137 33.02 29.81 -17.84
N THR A 138 33.94 29.01 -17.29
CA THR A 138 35.34 28.96 -17.74
C THR A 138 35.47 28.52 -19.20
N ILE A 139 34.74 27.48 -19.60
CA ILE A 139 34.69 27.01 -21.00
C ILE A 139 34.19 28.13 -21.91
N THR A 140 33.11 28.82 -21.52
CA THR A 140 32.54 29.93 -22.30
C THR A 140 33.56 31.07 -22.45
N CYS A 141 34.27 31.43 -21.38
CA CYS A 141 35.34 32.44 -21.42
C CYS A 141 36.49 32.02 -22.34
N LEU A 142 36.93 30.77 -22.29
CA LEU A 142 38.00 30.25 -23.16
C LEU A 142 37.56 30.24 -24.64
N VAL A 143 36.32 29.85 -24.93
CA VAL A 143 35.76 29.87 -26.29
C VAL A 143 35.68 31.31 -26.82
N ALA A 144 35.16 32.24 -26.03
CA ALA A 144 35.09 33.65 -26.42
C ALA A 144 36.49 34.25 -26.67
N PHE A 145 37.45 33.93 -25.80
CA PHE A 145 38.84 34.36 -25.97
C PHE A 145 39.47 33.79 -27.25
N ALA A 146 39.32 32.49 -27.51
CA ALA A 146 39.86 31.85 -28.71
C ALA A 146 39.26 32.42 -30.01
N VAL A 147 37.95 32.66 -30.04
CA VAL A 147 37.27 33.28 -31.20
C VAL A 147 37.76 34.72 -31.41
N PHE A 148 37.94 35.49 -30.33
CA PHE A 148 38.49 36.84 -30.41
C PHE A 148 39.93 36.85 -30.96
N GLN A 149 40.80 35.97 -30.46
CA GLN A 149 42.17 35.83 -30.96
C GLN A 149 42.20 35.43 -32.44
N ALA A 150 41.37 34.47 -32.86
CA ALA A 150 41.26 34.09 -34.27
C ALA A 150 40.78 35.25 -35.15
N GLY A 151 39.81 36.04 -34.68
CA GLY A 151 39.32 37.23 -35.37
C GLY A 151 40.41 38.29 -35.54
N LEU A 152 41.20 38.57 -34.50
CA LEU A 152 42.34 39.48 -34.58
C LEU A 152 43.40 38.98 -35.58
N LEU A 153 43.73 37.69 -35.58
CA LEU A 153 44.69 37.11 -36.52
C LEU A 153 44.23 37.23 -37.98
N ILE A 154 42.94 36.95 -38.25
CA ILE A 154 42.36 37.11 -39.59
C ILE A 154 42.42 38.57 -40.02
N TRP A 155 42.03 39.51 -39.14
CA TRP A 155 42.05 40.94 -39.43
C TRP A 155 43.47 41.44 -39.74
N ILE A 156 44.47 41.04 -38.97
CA ILE A 156 45.87 41.39 -39.24
C ILE A 156 46.33 40.79 -40.58
N ALA A 157 45.94 39.56 -40.91
CA ALA A 157 46.34 38.90 -42.15
C ALA A 157 45.67 39.49 -43.40
N THR A 158 44.42 39.96 -43.31
CA THR A 158 43.69 40.58 -44.43
C THR A 158 43.92 42.08 -44.57
N HIS A 159 44.40 42.78 -43.54
CA HIS A 159 44.70 44.21 -43.61
C HIS A 159 46.16 44.53 -44.01
N ARG A 160 46.90 43.54 -44.50
CA ARG A 160 48.22 43.71 -45.13
C ARG A 160 48.10 43.72 -46.64
#